data_AF-A0A9P7JU92-F1
#
_entry.id   AF-A0A9P7JU92-F1
#
_cell.length_a   1.000
_cell.length_b   1.000
_cell.length_c   1.000
_cell.angle_alpha   90.00
_cell.angle_beta   90.00
_cell.angle_gamma   90.00
#
_symmetry.space_group_name_H-M   'P 1'
#
loop_
_entity.id
_entity.type
_entity.pdbx_description
1 polymer ?
#
loop_
_entity_poly.entity_id
_entity_poly.type
_entity_poly.pdbx_seq_one_letter_code
_entity_poly.pdbx_strand_id
1 'polypeptide(L)'
;MSEIEWVRGGGVLRDAQGRRDEARTERIRAELKLQEEEKTKIGRWRDYDERWKALAASDEALSFADIPWPLRTAPSSRDTDAFTLPAISEFLFESLSVRSNAVTKKSRIRGSILRWHPDKSSLVVGRVVAEDVDAVREGIHAVFHCLKRLQDDERDNNNSV
;
A
#
# COMPACT_ATOMS: atom_id res chain seq x y z
N MET A 1 17.61 21.27 21.32
CA MET A 1 17.52 19.80 21.22
C MET A 1 16.33 19.35 22.02
N SER A 2 15.29 18.86 21.36
CA SER A 2 14.07 18.36 22.00
C SER A 2 14.29 16.99 22.64
N GLU A 3 13.42 16.60 23.55
CA GLU A 3 13.43 15.26 24.16
C GLU A 3 13.21 14.16 23.13
N ILE A 4 12.38 14.44 22.12
CA ILE A 4 12.11 13.53 21.02
C ILE A 4 13.39 13.27 20.22
N GLU A 5 14.15 14.31 19.90
CA GLU A 5 15.44 14.19 19.21
C GLU A 5 16.47 13.42 20.05
N TRP A 6 16.50 13.65 21.36
CA TRP A 6 17.39 12.91 22.28
C TRP A 6 17.06 11.42 22.34
N VAL A 7 15.78 11.07 22.51
CA VAL A 7 15.34 9.67 22.55
C VAL A 7 15.49 8.99 21.20
N ARG A 8 15.24 9.70 20.09
CA ARG A 8 15.48 9.21 18.72
C ARG A 8 16.97 8.88 18.50
N GLY A 9 17.88 9.65 19.10
CA GLY A 9 19.33 9.38 19.10
C GLY A 9 19.77 8.24 20.03
N GLY A 10 18.85 7.52 20.69
CA GLY A 10 19.15 6.43 21.63
C GLY A 10 19.29 6.87 23.09
N GLY A 11 19.10 8.16 23.38
CA GLY A 11 19.18 8.71 24.72
C GLY A 11 18.09 8.20 25.67
N VAL A 12 18.35 8.32 26.97
CA VAL A 12 17.38 8.08 28.06
C VAL A 12 17.13 9.40 28.76
N LEU A 13 15.86 9.74 29.00
CA LEU A 13 15.47 10.96 29.71
C LEU A 13 15.78 10.85 31.20
N ARG A 14 15.90 12.01 31.85
CA ARG A 14 16.11 12.12 33.29
C ARG A 14 15.00 12.95 33.93
N ASP A 15 14.61 12.58 35.14
CA ASP A 15 13.67 13.34 35.96
C ASP A 15 14.33 14.58 36.58
N ALA A 16 13.56 15.38 37.32
CA ALA A 16 14.04 16.58 38.00
C ALA A 16 15.14 16.29 39.05
N GLN A 17 15.25 15.03 39.51
CA GLN A 17 16.26 14.55 40.45
C GLN A 17 17.46 13.91 39.74
N GLY A 18 17.52 13.96 38.40
CA GLY A 18 18.61 13.39 37.59
C GLY A 18 18.57 11.87 37.44
N ARG A 19 17.54 11.19 37.96
CA ARG A 19 17.35 9.74 37.80
C ARG A 19 16.80 9.43 36.41
N ARG A 20 17.05 8.23 35.90
CA ARG A 20 16.52 7.81 34.59
C ARG A 20 14.99 7.73 34.65
N ASP A 21 14.34 8.40 33.70
CA ASP A 21 12.90 8.35 33.49
C ASP A 21 12.59 7.35 32.37
N GLU A 22 12.55 6.07 32.74
CA GLU A 22 12.32 4.98 31.80
C GLU A 22 10.89 5.00 31.24
N ALA A 23 9.90 5.32 32.08
CA ALA A 23 8.50 5.37 31.66
C ALA A 23 8.26 6.43 30.58
N ARG A 24 8.83 7.63 30.73
CA ARG A 24 8.72 8.69 29.72
C ARG A 24 9.54 8.37 28.48
N THR A 25 10.75 7.83 28.65
CA THR A 25 11.58 7.40 27.52
C THR A 25 10.85 6.35 26.68
N GLU A 26 10.24 5.35 27.32
CA GLU A 26 9.53 4.27 26.64
C GLU A 26 8.28 4.78 25.91
N ARG A 27 7.52 5.71 26.51
CA ARG A 27 6.40 6.37 25.83
C ARG A 27 6.83 7.09 24.55
N ILE A 28 7.95 7.81 24.59
CA ILE A 28 8.48 8.48 23.40
C ILE A 28 8.97 7.47 22.36
N ARG A 29 9.64 6.39 22.77
CA ARG A 29 10.07 5.31 21.86
C ARG A 29 8.88 4.63 21.19
N ALA A 30 7.85 4.31 21.95
CA ALA A 30 6.63 3.69 21.43
C ALA A 30 5.94 4.61 20.42
N GLU A 31 5.81 5.91 20.71
CA GLU A 31 5.21 6.87 19.77
C GLU A 31 6.09 7.04 18.52
N LEU A 32 7.42 7.12 18.65
CA LEU A 32 8.33 7.19 17.50
C LEU A 32 8.22 5.95 16.60
N LYS A 33 8.16 4.76 17.20
CA LYS A 33 7.98 3.50 16.48
C LYS A 33 6.65 3.49 15.73
N LEU A 34 5.55 3.89 16.39
CA LEU A 34 4.23 3.99 15.77
C LEU A 34 4.25 4.97 14.59
N GLN A 35 4.85 6.15 14.74
CA GLN A 35 4.98 7.15 13.67
C GLN A 35 5.78 6.63 12.48
N GLU A 36 6.86 5.87 12.72
CA GLU A 36 7.66 5.28 11.65
C GLU A 36 6.90 4.17 10.90
N GLU A 37 6.13 3.35 11.60
CA GLU A 37 5.22 2.37 11.00
C GLU A 37 4.13 3.06 10.15
N GLU A 38 3.50 4.11 10.67
CA GLU A 38 2.50 4.91 9.96
C GLU A 38 3.10 5.58 8.70
N LYS A 39 4.30 6.17 8.83
CA LYS A 39 5.03 6.79 7.72
C LYS A 39 5.36 5.76 6.64
N THR A 40 5.75 4.55 7.03
CA THR A 40 6.05 3.47 6.10
C THR A 40 4.79 3.06 5.32
N LYS A 41 3.65 2.89 6.00
CA LYS A 41 2.37 2.54 5.37
C LYS A 41 1.87 3.61 4.39
N ILE A 42 1.98 4.89 4.75
CA ILE A 42 1.66 6.01 3.84
C ILE A 42 2.64 6.03 2.67
N GLY A 43 3.94 5.87 2.94
CA GLY A 43 5.00 5.86 1.94
C GLY A 43 4.72 4.85 0.84
N ARG A 44 4.45 3.58 1.19
CA ARG A 44 4.13 2.53 0.20
C ARG A 44 2.95 2.90 -0.70
N TRP A 45 1.87 3.44 -0.12
CA TRP A 45 0.71 3.85 -0.92
C TRP A 45 1.02 5.03 -1.84
N ARG A 46 1.78 6.01 -1.36
CA ARG A 46 2.22 7.16 -2.17
C ARG A 46 3.11 6.69 -3.33
N ASP A 47 4.10 5.87 -3.05
CA ASP A 47 5.05 5.37 -4.05
C ASP A 47 4.31 4.55 -5.13
N TYR A 48 3.29 3.76 -4.74
CA TYR A 48 2.39 3.09 -5.68
C TYR A 48 1.62 4.07 -6.57
N ASP A 49 1.05 5.14 -6.01
CA ASP A 49 0.34 6.14 -6.80
C ASP A 49 1.26 6.93 -7.74
N GLU A 50 2.49 7.22 -7.30
CA GLU A 50 3.52 7.85 -8.12
C GLU A 50 3.96 6.97 -9.29
N ARG A 51 4.16 5.66 -9.07
CA ARG A 51 4.45 4.72 -10.16
C ARG A 51 3.33 4.65 -11.19
N TRP A 52 2.07 4.69 -10.74
CA TRP A 52 0.93 4.77 -11.65
C TRP A 52 0.90 6.06 -12.47
N LYS A 53 1.23 7.21 -11.86
CA LYS A 53 1.34 8.49 -12.58
C LYS A 53 2.49 8.46 -13.60
N ALA A 54 3.65 7.94 -13.21
CA ALA A 54 4.80 7.79 -14.11
C ALA A 54 4.47 6.89 -15.30
N LEU A 55 3.84 5.74 -15.05
CA LEU A 55 3.39 4.81 -16.11
C LEU A 55 2.36 5.44 -17.05
N ALA A 56 1.50 6.34 -16.56
CA ALA A 56 0.53 7.05 -17.38
C ALA A 56 1.12 8.23 -18.17
N ALA A 57 2.27 8.76 -17.73
CA ALA A 57 2.94 9.91 -18.36
C ALA A 57 4.02 9.51 -19.38
N SER A 58 4.45 8.25 -19.37
CA SER A 58 5.41 7.68 -20.33
C SER A 58 4.68 6.91 -21.43
N ASP A 59 5.27 6.80 -22.62
CA ASP A 59 4.83 5.92 -23.71
C ASP A 59 5.82 4.76 -23.97
N GLU A 60 6.77 4.56 -23.05
CA GLU A 60 7.78 3.51 -23.16
C GLU A 60 7.16 2.11 -23.10
N ALA A 61 7.87 1.14 -23.69
CA ALA A 61 7.50 -0.27 -23.60
C ALA A 61 7.57 -0.74 -22.13
N LEU A 62 6.55 -1.49 -21.72
CA LEU A 62 6.41 -1.98 -20.35
C LEU A 62 6.71 -3.47 -20.27
N SER A 63 7.41 -3.88 -19.23
CA SER A 63 7.48 -5.27 -18.78
C SER A 63 6.45 -5.53 -17.67
N PHE A 64 6.28 -6.80 -17.32
CA PHE A 64 5.44 -7.24 -16.20
C PHE A 64 5.86 -6.59 -14.87
N ALA A 65 7.16 -6.38 -14.64
CA ALA A 65 7.68 -5.80 -13.41
C ALA A 65 7.45 -4.28 -13.30
N ASP A 66 7.24 -3.60 -14.44
CA ASP A 66 6.97 -2.16 -14.49
C ASP A 66 5.53 -1.82 -14.09
N ILE A 67 4.63 -2.81 -14.16
CA ILE A 67 3.25 -2.65 -13.74
C ILE A 67 3.21 -2.47 -12.21
N PRO A 68 2.63 -1.37 -11.69
CA PRO A 68 2.53 -1.16 -10.25
C PRO A 68 1.41 -2.03 -9.67
N TRP A 69 1.73 -3.31 -9.48
CA TRP A 69 0.85 -4.30 -8.86
C TRP A 69 0.47 -3.88 -7.42
N PRO A 70 -0.76 -4.15 -6.96
CA PRO A 70 -1.21 -3.76 -5.62
C PRO A 70 -0.75 -4.78 -4.58
N LEU A 71 0.57 -4.97 -4.51
CA LEU A 71 1.26 -5.92 -3.65
C LEU A 71 2.39 -5.20 -2.92
N ARG A 72 2.69 -5.62 -1.68
CA ARG A 72 3.81 -5.04 -0.91
C ARG A 72 5.16 -5.26 -1.57
N THR A 73 5.33 -6.45 -2.11
CA THR A 73 6.51 -6.85 -2.87
C THR A 73 6.05 -7.10 -4.29
N ALA A 74 6.62 -6.36 -5.24
CA ALA A 74 6.30 -6.58 -6.64
C ALA A 74 6.75 -7.98 -7.05
N PRO A 75 5.90 -8.75 -7.76
CA PRO A 75 6.29 -10.05 -8.29
C PRO A 75 7.42 -9.86 -9.30
N SER A 76 8.51 -10.59 -9.07
CA SER A 76 9.70 -10.58 -9.93
C SER A 76 9.65 -11.63 -11.04
N SER A 77 8.66 -12.53 -11.00
CA SER A 77 8.34 -13.49 -12.06
C SER A 77 6.95 -13.18 -12.62
N ARG A 78 6.67 -13.69 -13.82
CA ARG A 78 5.37 -13.65 -14.51
C ARG A 78 4.28 -14.51 -13.82
N ASP A 79 4.57 -15.01 -12.63
CA ASP A 79 3.66 -15.89 -11.89
C ASP A 79 2.60 -15.06 -11.17
N THR A 80 1.35 -15.47 -11.35
CA THR A 80 0.19 -14.79 -10.78
C THR A 80 -0.29 -15.38 -9.45
N ASP A 81 0.39 -16.40 -8.92
CA ASP A 81 0.04 -17.04 -7.63
C ASP A 81 0.07 -16.05 -6.44
N ALA A 82 0.85 -14.96 -6.56
CA ALA A 82 0.93 -13.91 -5.54
C ALA A 82 -0.34 -13.04 -5.47
N PHE A 83 -1.18 -13.00 -6.50
CA PHE A 83 -2.39 -12.16 -6.56
C PHE A 83 -3.56 -12.76 -5.78
N THR A 84 -3.33 -13.01 -4.50
CA THR A 84 -4.35 -13.54 -3.59
C THR A 84 -5.15 -12.41 -2.94
N LEU A 85 -6.40 -12.72 -2.56
CA LEU A 85 -7.26 -11.79 -1.83
C LEU A 85 -6.59 -11.22 -0.56
N PRO A 86 -5.93 -12.04 0.30
CA PRO A 86 -5.23 -11.53 1.47
C PRO A 86 -4.10 -10.55 1.10
N ALA A 87 -3.25 -10.89 0.13
CA ALA A 87 -2.11 -10.05 -0.25
C ALA A 87 -2.55 -8.68 -0.80
N ILE A 88 -3.55 -8.69 -1.69
CA ILE A 88 -4.09 -7.45 -2.29
C ILE A 88 -4.83 -6.62 -1.24
N SER A 89 -5.66 -7.25 -0.39
CA SER A 89 -6.39 -6.53 0.66
C SER A 89 -5.47 -5.92 1.69
N GLU A 90 -4.41 -6.63 2.10
CA GLU A 90 -3.41 -6.14 3.03
C GLU A 90 -2.75 -4.87 2.49
N PHE A 91 -2.28 -4.90 1.24
CA PHE A 91 -1.68 -3.73 0.60
C PHE A 91 -2.66 -2.57 0.46
N LEU A 92 -3.87 -2.81 -0.07
CA LEU A 92 -4.86 -1.77 -0.32
C LEU A 92 -5.30 -1.07 0.96
N PHE A 93 -5.36 -1.80 2.08
CA PHE A 93 -5.92 -1.29 3.33
C PHE A 93 -4.86 -0.89 4.37
N GLU A 94 -3.58 -1.23 4.21
CA GLU A 94 -2.57 -0.90 5.24
C GLU A 94 -2.53 0.59 5.55
N SER A 95 -2.56 1.44 4.52
CA SER A 95 -2.53 2.90 4.70
C SER A 95 -3.78 3.44 5.38
N LEU A 96 -4.90 2.71 5.33
CA LEU A 96 -6.16 3.10 5.98
C LEU A 96 -6.11 2.89 7.50
N SER A 97 -5.17 2.07 7.99
CA SER A 97 -4.95 1.88 9.44
C SER A 97 -4.20 3.04 10.10
N VAL A 98 -3.73 4.02 9.33
CA VAL A 98 -2.99 5.17 9.84
C VAL A 98 -3.95 6.21 10.40
N ARG A 99 -3.66 6.74 11.60
CA ARG A 99 -4.56 7.62 12.36
C ARG A 99 -5.04 8.84 11.58
N SER A 100 -4.23 9.37 10.66
CA SER A 100 -4.53 10.55 9.86
C SER A 100 -5.27 10.26 8.54
N ASN A 101 -5.56 9.00 8.22
CA ASN A 101 -6.18 8.64 6.95
C ASN A 101 -7.72 8.79 7.00
N ALA A 102 -8.27 9.61 6.11
CA ALA A 102 -9.72 9.83 5.99
C ALA A 102 -10.40 8.99 4.89
N VAL A 103 -9.64 8.19 4.14
CA VAL A 103 -10.16 7.38 3.04
C VAL A 103 -10.88 6.15 3.58
N THR A 104 -12.10 5.92 3.13
CA THR A 104 -12.87 4.72 3.51
C THR A 104 -12.47 3.51 2.66
N LYS A 105 -12.64 2.30 3.21
CA LYS A 105 -12.46 1.03 2.46
C LYS A 105 -13.28 1.03 1.18
N LYS A 106 -14.58 1.37 1.27
CA LYS A 106 -15.48 1.51 0.12
C LYS A 106 -14.92 2.44 -0.98
N SER A 107 -14.38 3.60 -0.62
CA SER A 107 -13.78 4.53 -1.58
C SER A 107 -12.52 3.93 -2.22
N ARG A 108 -11.64 3.35 -1.40
CA ARG A 108 -10.40 2.69 -1.83
C ARG A 108 -10.64 1.57 -2.83
N ILE A 109 -11.61 0.69 -2.54
CA ILE A 109 -12.02 -0.42 -3.42
C ILE A 109 -12.55 0.13 -4.74
N ARG A 110 -13.50 1.08 -4.70
CA ARG A 110 -14.09 1.66 -5.92
C ARG A 110 -13.04 2.30 -6.82
N GLY A 111 -12.14 3.10 -6.26
CA GLY A 111 -11.05 3.73 -7.03
C GLY A 111 -10.11 2.70 -7.64
N SER A 112 -9.83 1.61 -6.93
CA SER A 112 -8.99 0.53 -7.42
C SER A 112 -9.66 -0.27 -8.55
N ILE A 113 -10.95 -0.59 -8.43
CA ILE A 113 -11.74 -1.24 -9.50
C ILE A 113 -11.70 -0.39 -10.77
N LEU A 114 -11.89 0.93 -10.65
CA LEU A 114 -11.85 1.83 -11.80
C LEU A 114 -10.48 1.92 -12.48
N ARG A 115 -9.39 1.63 -11.75
CA ARG A 115 -8.02 1.62 -12.27
C ARG A 115 -7.69 0.29 -12.96
N TRP A 116 -8.12 -0.82 -12.36
CA TRP A 116 -7.84 -2.19 -12.81
C TRP A 116 -8.94 -2.77 -13.72
N HIS A 117 -9.89 -1.95 -14.17
CA HIS A 117 -10.92 -2.41 -15.09
C HIS A 117 -10.31 -2.84 -16.43
N PRO A 118 -10.65 -4.02 -16.98
CA PRO A 118 -10.09 -4.54 -18.23
C PRO A 118 -10.08 -3.53 -19.38
N ASP A 119 -11.18 -2.80 -19.56
CA ASP A 119 -11.31 -1.76 -20.60
C ASP A 119 -10.26 -0.65 -20.48
N LYS A 120 -9.95 -0.19 -19.26
CA LYS A 120 -8.96 0.90 -19.06
C LYS A 120 -7.54 0.39 -19.10
N SER A 121 -7.30 -0.83 -18.63
CA SER A 121 -5.98 -1.45 -18.67
C SER A 121 -5.56 -1.86 -20.08
N SER A 122 -6.48 -1.87 -21.06
CA SER A 122 -6.16 -2.14 -22.47
C SER A 122 -5.05 -1.22 -23.01
N LEU A 123 -5.04 0.05 -22.60
CA LEU A 123 -3.98 1.02 -22.97
C LEU A 123 -2.62 0.66 -22.36
N VAL A 124 -2.62 0.10 -21.15
CA VAL A 124 -1.40 -0.38 -20.50
C VAL A 124 -0.89 -1.62 -21.21
N VAL A 125 -1.78 -2.61 -21.44
CA VAL A 125 -1.47 -3.86 -22.14
C VAL A 125 -0.96 -3.62 -23.56
N GLY A 126 -1.47 -2.59 -24.26
CA GLY A 126 -1.00 -2.23 -25.60
C GLY A 126 0.46 -1.77 -25.67
N ARG A 127 1.06 -1.40 -24.53
CA ARG A 127 2.49 -1.02 -24.42
C ARG A 127 3.35 -2.13 -23.84
N VAL A 128 2.76 -3.24 -23.42
CA VAL A 128 3.50 -4.36 -22.81
C VAL A 128 4.27 -5.13 -23.89
N VAL A 129 5.51 -5.48 -23.61
CA VAL A 129 6.32 -6.33 -24.49
C VAL A 129 5.63 -7.67 -24.73
N ALA A 130 5.71 -8.19 -25.96
CA ALA A 130 4.92 -9.36 -26.39
C ALA A 130 5.04 -10.57 -25.45
N GLU A 131 6.22 -10.79 -24.86
CA GLU A 131 6.51 -11.89 -23.94
C GLU A 131 5.75 -11.80 -22.60
N ASP A 132 5.32 -10.60 -22.20
CA ASP A 132 4.70 -10.32 -20.92
C ASP A 132 3.19 -10.06 -21.03
N VAL A 133 2.66 -9.90 -22.25
CA VAL A 133 1.25 -9.51 -22.49
C VAL A 133 0.26 -10.45 -21.79
N ASP A 134 0.46 -11.76 -21.92
CA ASP A 134 -0.47 -12.74 -21.36
C ASP A 134 -0.41 -12.75 -19.83
N ALA A 135 0.80 -12.71 -19.25
CA ALA A 135 1.00 -12.62 -17.81
C ALA A 135 0.40 -11.32 -17.22
N VAL A 136 0.58 -10.18 -17.91
CA VAL A 136 0.00 -8.91 -17.47
C VAL A 136 -1.53 -8.96 -17.53
N ARG A 137 -2.12 -9.53 -18.59
CA ARG A 137 -3.58 -9.71 -18.68
C ARG A 137 -4.12 -10.60 -17.57
N GLU A 138 -3.46 -11.71 -17.32
CA GLU A 138 -3.82 -12.63 -16.23
C GLU A 138 -3.74 -11.94 -14.87
N GLY A 139 -2.63 -11.22 -14.59
CA GLY A 139 -2.45 -10.45 -13.37
C GLY A 139 -3.52 -9.37 -13.19
N ILE A 140 -3.87 -8.63 -14.26
CA ILE A 140 -4.96 -7.64 -14.23
C ILE A 140 -6.29 -8.31 -13.86
N HIS A 141 -6.61 -9.45 -14.50
CA HIS A 141 -7.83 -10.19 -14.20
C HIS A 141 -7.85 -10.69 -12.75
N ALA A 142 -6.75 -11.26 -12.27
CA ALA A 142 -6.62 -11.73 -10.88
C ALA A 142 -6.84 -10.60 -9.87
N VAL A 143 -6.22 -9.43 -10.11
CA VAL A 143 -6.41 -8.23 -9.28
C VAL A 143 -7.87 -7.76 -9.33
N PHE A 144 -8.45 -7.66 -10.52
CA PHE A 144 -9.83 -7.22 -10.70
C PHE A 144 -10.82 -8.15 -10.00
N HIS A 145 -10.64 -9.47 -10.10
CA HIS A 145 -11.46 -10.46 -9.39
C HIS A 145 -11.36 -10.31 -7.87
N CYS A 146 -10.15 -10.11 -7.34
CA CYS A 146 -9.96 -9.86 -5.91
C CYS A 146 -10.68 -8.56 -5.48
N LEU A 147 -10.56 -7.49 -6.26
CA LEU A 147 -11.23 -6.22 -5.97
C LEU A 147 -12.76 -6.33 -5.99
N LYS A 148 -13.31 -7.12 -6.93
CA LYS A 148 -14.75 -7.41 -6.99
C LYS A 148 -15.22 -8.17 -5.76
N ARG A 149 -14.48 -9.20 -5.35
CA ARG A 149 -14.77 -9.93 -4.12
C ARG A 149 -14.72 -9.02 -2.87
N LEU A 150 -13.71 -8.16 -2.76
CA LEU A 150 -13.64 -7.17 -1.67
C LEU A 150 -14.82 -6.19 -1.65
N GLN A 151 -15.32 -5.81 -2.83
CA GLN A 151 -16.50 -4.94 -2.94
C GLN A 151 -17.76 -5.63 -2.44
N ASP A 152 -17.94 -6.91 -2.78
CA ASP A 152 -19.08 -7.71 -2.33
C ASP A 152 -19.01 -7.95 -0.81
N ASP A 153 -17.85 -8.35 -0.28
CA ASP A 153 -17.61 -8.53 1.16
C ASP A 153 -17.90 -7.23 1.97
N GLU A 154 -17.46 -6.08 1.46
CA GLU A 154 -17.71 -4.77 2.09
C GLU A 154 -19.21 -4.38 2.04
N ARG A 155 -19.92 -4.74 0.97
CA ARG A 155 -21.37 -4.50 0.87
C ARG A 155 -22.13 -5.36 1.88
N ASP A 156 -21.78 -6.62 1.99
CA ASP A 156 -22.47 -7.59 2.85
C ASP A 156 -22.23 -7.27 4.34
N ASN A 157 -21.02 -6.84 4.69
CA ASN A 157 -20.71 -6.31 6.03
C ASN A 157 -21.55 -5.07 6.37
N ASN A 158 -21.73 -4.15 5.43
CA ASN A 158 -22.49 -2.92 5.65
C ASN A 158 -24.02 -3.14 5.65
N ASN A 159 -24.49 -4.31 5.22
CA ASN A 159 -25.91 -4.70 5.25
C ASN A 159 -26.25 -5.60 6.44
N SER A 160 -25.24 -6.00 7.21
CA SER A 160 -25.37 -6.84 8.42
C SER A 160 -25.26 -6.06 9.73
N VAL A 161 -25.16 -4.71 9.65
CA VAL A 161 -25.07 -3.78 10.78
C VAL A 161 -26.32 -2.92 10.87
#